data_AF-A0A7H9KBG2-F1
#
_entry.id   AF-A0A7H9KBG2-F1
#
_cell.length_a   1.000
_cell.length_b   1.000
_cell.length_c   1.000
_cell.angle_alpha   90.00
_cell.angle_beta   90.00
_cell.angle_gamma   90.00
#
_symmetry.space_group_name_H-M   'P 1'
#
loop_
_entity.id
_entity.type
_entity.pdbx_description
1 polymer ?
#
loop_
_entity_poly.entity_id
_entity_poly.type
_entity_poly.pdbx_seq_one_letter_code
_entity_poly.pdbx_strand_id
1 'polypeptide(L)'
;MMTLPHLYSSTARFYALRLLPDQEVFSQLRTFARQQQLHAAWIAGCTGSLTDVALRYAGQENTTHLRGKFEVIALNGTLEQTGEHLHLCISDPHGAMLGGHMMPGCTVRTTLELVIGSLEELAFSRQPCALSGYDELHISPVK
;
A
#
# COMPACT_ATOMS: atom_id res chain seq x y z
N MET A 1 20.16 -8.89 -25.67
CA MET A 1 19.40 -7.70 -26.12
C MET A 1 18.64 -7.16 -24.91
N MET A 2 18.97 -5.97 -24.42
CA MET A 2 18.11 -5.29 -23.44
C MET A 2 16.90 -4.78 -24.20
N THR A 3 15.76 -5.45 -24.03
CA THR A 3 14.47 -4.95 -24.52
C THR A 3 14.17 -3.65 -23.80
N LEU A 4 13.98 -2.56 -24.54
CA LEU A 4 13.47 -1.30 -23.99
C LEU A 4 12.20 -1.60 -23.19
N PRO A 5 12.03 -1.03 -21.98
CA PRO A 5 10.82 -1.24 -21.20
C PRO A 5 9.61 -0.76 -22.00
N HIS A 6 8.56 -1.58 -22.02
CA HIS A 6 7.29 -1.19 -22.62
C HIS A 6 6.73 0.00 -21.84
N LEU A 7 6.45 1.09 -22.54
CA LEU A 7 5.89 2.30 -21.93
C LEU A 7 4.38 2.12 -21.79
N TYR A 8 3.90 2.13 -20.55
CA TYR A 8 2.46 2.15 -20.24
C TYR A 8 2.04 3.59 -19.90
N SER A 9 0.92 4.03 -20.47
CA SER A 9 0.30 5.32 -20.17
C SER A 9 -1.16 5.10 -19.84
N SER A 10 -1.69 5.90 -18.92
CA SER A 10 -3.05 5.77 -18.45
C SER A 10 -3.53 7.09 -17.84
N THR A 11 -4.82 7.37 -17.98
CA THR A 11 -5.49 8.40 -17.19
C THR A 11 -5.73 7.89 -15.76
N ALA A 12 -5.83 8.83 -14.82
CA ALA A 12 -5.99 8.51 -13.41
C ALA A 12 -7.32 8.99 -12.87
N ARG A 13 -8.05 8.09 -12.21
CA ARG A 13 -9.20 8.41 -11.38
C ARG A 13 -8.81 8.38 -9.92
N PHE A 14 -9.12 9.45 -9.20
CA PHE A 14 -8.79 9.57 -7.78
C PHE A 14 -10.00 9.34 -6.89
N TYR A 15 -9.76 8.65 -5.78
CA TYR A 15 -10.73 8.41 -4.73
C TYR A 15 -10.21 8.98 -3.42
N ALA A 16 -11.05 9.72 -2.72
CA ALA A 16 -10.77 10.18 -1.37
C ALA A 16 -11.59 9.35 -0.38
N LEU A 17 -10.94 8.84 0.67
CA LEU A 17 -11.63 8.16 1.76
C LEU A 17 -10.95 8.45 3.10
N ARG A 18 -11.72 8.24 4.17
CA ARG A 18 -11.24 8.32 5.55
C ARG A 18 -11.54 7.00 6.25
N LEU A 19 -10.52 6.39 6.83
CA LEU A 19 -10.69 5.31 7.79
C LEU A 19 -10.90 5.86 9.20
N LEU A 20 -11.74 5.18 9.94
CA LEU A 20 -12.19 5.53 11.28
C LEU A 20 -11.35 4.81 12.35
N PRO A 21 -11.37 5.27 13.62
CA PRO A 21 -10.71 4.58 14.72
C PRO A 21 -11.02 3.08 14.75
N ASP A 22 -10.02 2.31 15.17
CA ASP A 22 -10.03 0.84 15.34
C ASP A 22 -10.19 0.03 14.04
N GLN A 23 -10.37 0.69 12.88
CA GLN A 23 -10.33 -0.02 11.60
C GLN A 23 -8.91 -0.48 11.29
N GLU A 24 -8.79 -1.74 10.86
CA GLU A 24 -7.52 -2.30 10.42
C GLU A 24 -7.28 -1.93 8.94
N VAL A 25 -6.16 -1.24 8.69
CA VAL A 25 -5.90 -0.54 7.41
C VAL A 25 -5.87 -1.50 6.23
N PHE A 26 -5.24 -2.66 6.39
CA PHE A 26 -5.01 -3.61 5.30
C PHE A 26 -6.34 -4.20 4.79
N SER A 27 -7.21 -4.61 5.71
CA SER A 27 -8.54 -5.13 5.42
C SER A 27 -9.46 -4.08 4.78
N GLN A 28 -9.37 -2.82 5.22
CA GLN A 28 -10.14 -1.72 4.61
C GLN A 28 -9.67 -1.42 3.19
N LEU A 29 -8.35 -1.35 2.95
CA LEU A 29 -7.81 -1.13 1.60
C LEU A 29 -8.18 -2.27 0.64
N ARG A 30 -8.09 -3.54 1.07
CA ARG A 30 -8.54 -4.69 0.26
C ARG A 30 -10.03 -4.66 -0.01
N THR A 31 -10.84 -4.32 1.00
CA THR A 31 -12.30 -4.18 0.83
C THR A 31 -12.62 -3.09 -0.19
N PHE A 32 -11.98 -1.94 -0.07
CA PHE A 32 -12.13 -0.82 -1.00
C PHE A 32 -11.72 -1.23 -2.43
N ALA A 33 -10.56 -1.86 -2.60
CA ALA A 33 -10.07 -2.31 -3.89
C ALA A 33 -11.04 -3.28 -4.58
N ARG A 34 -11.66 -4.20 -3.82
CA ARG A 34 -12.67 -5.12 -4.35
C ARG A 34 -13.97 -4.40 -4.70
N GLN A 35 -14.47 -3.53 -3.83
CA GLN A 35 -15.72 -2.80 -4.04
C GLN A 35 -15.65 -1.87 -5.26
N GLN A 36 -14.51 -1.21 -5.46
CA GLN A 36 -14.27 -0.32 -6.60
C GLN A 36 -13.69 -1.05 -7.82
N GLN A 37 -13.51 -2.37 -7.73
CA GLN A 37 -12.93 -3.22 -8.77
C GLN A 37 -11.58 -2.69 -9.29
N LEU A 38 -10.70 -2.24 -8.39
CA LEU A 38 -9.41 -1.63 -8.77
C LEU A 38 -8.45 -2.66 -9.36
N HIS A 39 -8.14 -2.51 -10.65
CA HIS A 39 -7.21 -3.39 -11.35
C HIS A 39 -5.76 -2.90 -11.30
N ALA A 40 -5.54 -1.58 -11.20
CA ALA A 40 -4.22 -0.97 -11.05
C ALA A 40 -4.34 0.31 -10.22
N ALA A 41 -4.06 0.25 -8.92
CA ALA A 41 -4.13 1.40 -8.05
C ALA A 41 -2.83 1.64 -7.28
N TRP A 42 -2.69 2.86 -6.79
CA TRP A 42 -1.60 3.26 -5.90
C TRP A 42 -2.07 4.27 -4.86
N ILE A 43 -1.34 4.36 -3.76
CA ILE A 43 -1.58 5.39 -2.74
C ILE A 43 -0.98 6.71 -3.25
N ALA A 44 -1.83 7.66 -3.61
CA ALA A 44 -1.44 8.98 -4.11
C ALA A 44 -1.18 9.98 -2.98
N GLY A 45 -1.78 9.76 -1.81
CA GLY A 45 -1.54 10.56 -0.61
C GLY A 45 -2.12 9.86 0.62
N CYS A 46 -1.46 10.05 1.76
CA CYS A 46 -1.91 9.49 3.03
C CYS A 46 -1.43 10.35 4.21
N THR A 47 -2.31 10.60 5.16
CA THR A 47 -1.98 11.17 6.47
C THR A 47 -2.90 10.61 7.54
N GLY A 48 -2.46 10.57 8.79
CA GLY A 48 -3.29 10.09 9.89
C GLY A 48 -2.48 9.51 11.02
N SER A 49 -3.07 8.59 11.77
CA SER A 49 -2.45 8.02 12.96
C SER A 49 -2.85 6.58 13.23
N LEU A 50 -1.93 5.84 13.85
CA LEU A 50 -2.09 4.42 14.17
C LEU A 50 -1.86 4.14 15.66
N THR A 51 -2.57 3.13 16.17
CA THR A 51 -2.42 2.58 17.53
C THR A 51 -1.51 1.37 17.49
N ASP A 52 -1.91 0.36 16.71
CA ASP A 52 -1.09 -0.83 16.42
C ASP A 52 -0.43 -0.67 15.05
N VAL A 53 0.81 -1.12 14.92
CA VAL A 53 1.60 -1.06 13.68
C VAL A 53 2.28 -2.40 13.48
N ALA A 54 2.18 -2.94 12.26
CA ALA A 54 2.87 -4.15 11.83
C ALA A 54 3.82 -3.83 10.66
N LEU A 55 5.13 -3.95 10.89
CA LEU A 55 6.17 -3.68 9.89
C LEU A 55 7.09 -4.89 9.73
N ARG A 56 7.35 -5.28 8.50
CA ARG A 56 8.47 -6.17 8.16
C ARG A 56 9.64 -5.32 7.69
N TYR A 57 10.74 -5.35 8.43
CA TYR A 57 11.92 -4.55 8.12
C TYR A 57 12.71 -5.13 6.94
N ALA A 58 13.61 -4.32 6.39
CA ALA A 58 14.41 -4.67 5.22
C ALA A 58 15.14 -6.01 5.42
N GLY A 59 14.89 -6.96 4.52
CA GLY A 59 15.52 -8.29 4.51
C GLY A 59 15.12 -9.21 5.66
N GLN A 60 14.18 -8.81 6.52
CA GLN A 60 13.72 -9.64 7.63
C GLN A 60 12.52 -10.47 7.20
N GLU A 61 12.45 -11.71 7.67
CA GLU A 61 11.29 -12.59 7.43
C GLU A 61 10.13 -12.24 8.37
N ASN A 62 10.45 -11.92 9.62
CA ASN A 62 9.47 -11.73 10.68
C ASN A 62 8.85 -10.34 10.68
N THR A 63 7.57 -10.29 11.07
CA THR A 63 6.85 -9.02 11.29
C THR A 63 7.17 -8.49 12.69
N THR A 64 7.53 -7.22 12.78
CA THR A 64 7.64 -6.47 14.02
C THR A 64 6.30 -5.81 14.32
N HIS A 65 5.76 -6.08 15.51
CA HIS A 65 4.54 -5.46 16.00
C HIS A 65 4.85 -4.41 17.05
N LEU A 66 4.28 -3.23 16.88
CA LEU A 66 4.42 -2.08 17.78
C LEU A 66 3.04 -1.61 18.20
N ARG A 67 2.92 -1.10 19.43
CA ARG A 67 1.69 -0.50 19.95
C ARG A 67 2.02 0.81 20.65
N GLY A 68 1.30 1.88 20.33
CA GLY A 68 1.60 3.20 20.84
C GLY A 68 0.74 4.30 20.22
N LYS A 69 1.31 5.51 20.12
CA LYS A 69 0.70 6.65 19.45
C LYS A 69 1.61 7.05 18.30
N PHE A 70 1.24 6.65 17.10
CA PHE A 70 2.04 6.90 15.91
C PHE A 70 1.29 7.84 14.97
N GLU A 71 2.03 8.79 14.38
CA GLU A 71 1.58 9.52 13.19
C GLU A 71 2.03 8.76 11.95
N VAL A 72 1.19 8.72 10.92
CA VAL A 72 1.53 8.20 9.60
C VAL A 72 2.17 9.33 8.80
N ILE A 73 3.47 9.20 8.55
CA ILE A 73 4.24 10.18 7.77
C ILE A 73 4.14 9.87 6.28
N ALA A 74 4.17 8.59 5.92
CA ALA A 74 4.00 8.17 4.54
C ALA A 74 3.43 6.75 4.47
N LEU A 75 2.46 6.56 3.58
CA LEU A 75 2.05 5.25 3.09
C LEU A 75 2.16 5.29 1.57
N ASN A 76 2.99 4.44 1.01
CA ASN A 76 3.24 4.36 -0.43
C ASN A 76 3.10 2.93 -0.90
N GLY A 77 2.71 2.76 -2.16
CA GLY A 77 2.69 1.45 -2.77
C GLY A 77 1.58 1.26 -3.78
N THR A 78 1.56 0.06 -4.35
CA THR A 78 0.55 -0.37 -5.33
C THR A 78 -0.40 -1.38 -4.70
N LEU A 79 -1.64 -1.39 -5.18
CA LEU A 79 -2.66 -2.35 -4.79
C LEU A 79 -3.60 -2.66 -5.95
N GLU A 80 -4.07 -3.90 -5.99
CA GLU A 80 -5.09 -4.40 -6.89
C GLU A 80 -6.01 -5.38 -6.13
N GLN A 81 -6.99 -5.97 -6.82
CA GLN A 81 -8.03 -6.80 -6.18
C GLN A 81 -7.49 -7.99 -5.35
N THR A 82 -6.32 -8.52 -5.73
CA THR A 82 -5.76 -9.78 -5.21
C THR A 82 -4.38 -9.63 -4.57
N GLY A 83 -3.77 -8.45 -4.64
CA GLY A 83 -2.40 -8.24 -4.18
C GLY A 83 -2.11 -6.78 -3.91
N GLU A 84 -1.05 -6.56 -3.15
CA GLU A 84 -0.58 -5.25 -2.80
C GLU A 84 0.91 -5.28 -2.50
N HIS A 85 1.55 -4.11 -2.57
CA HIS A 85 2.90 -3.90 -2.06
C HIS A 85 2.95 -2.51 -1.44
N LEU A 86 2.78 -2.46 -0.12
CA LEU A 86 2.68 -1.22 0.63
C LEU A 86 3.86 -1.08 1.59
N HIS A 87 4.46 0.10 1.62
CA HIS A 87 5.47 0.51 2.59
C HIS A 87 4.92 1.64 3.44
N LEU A 88 5.20 1.59 4.73
CA LEU A 88 4.70 2.52 5.73
C LEU A 88 5.88 3.15 6.47
N CYS A 89 5.79 4.45 6.70
CA CYS A 89 6.65 5.19 7.60
C CYS A 89 5.79 5.93 8.64
N ILE A 90 6.18 5.79 9.90
CA ILE A 90 5.50 6.35 11.07
C ILE A 90 6.48 7.16 11.92
N SER A 91 5.96 8.10 12.71
CA SER A 91 6.72 8.76 13.77
C SER A 91 6.09 8.53 15.14
N ASP A 92 6.92 8.38 16.16
CA ASP A 92 6.50 8.25 17.56
C ASP A 92 6.29 9.62 18.25
N PRO A 93 5.88 9.67 19.53
CA PRO A 93 5.69 10.94 20.26
C PRO A 93 6.96 11.79 20.44
N HIS A 94 8.14 11.23 20.16
CA HIS A 94 9.42 11.93 20.24
C HIS A 94 9.92 12.36 18.85
N GLY A 95 9.14 12.10 17.79
CA GLY A 95 9.51 12.41 16.41
C GLY A 95 10.47 11.40 15.79
N ALA A 96 10.80 10.31 16.47
CA ALA A 96 11.63 9.25 15.89
C ALA A 96 10.80 8.47 14.86
N MET A 97 11.40 8.20 13.70
CA MET A 97 10.71 7.54 12.59
C MET A 97 11.10 6.07 12.46
N LEU A 98 10.11 5.24 12.18
CA LEU A 98 10.28 3.84 11.82
C LEU A 98 9.63 3.60 10.45
N GLY A 99 10.21 2.70 9.67
CA GLY A 99 9.70 2.39 8.34
C GLY A 99 9.98 0.96 7.91
N GLY A 100 9.12 0.43 7.05
CA GLY A 100 9.27 -0.93 6.53
C GLY A 100 8.15 -1.30 5.56
N HIS A 101 8.16 -2.56 5.16
CA HIS A 101 7.06 -3.16 4.42
C HIS A 101 5.86 -3.30 5.37
N MET A 102 4.72 -2.74 4.98
CA MET A 102 3.52 -2.77 5.80
C MET A 102 2.91 -4.17 5.78
N MET A 103 2.63 -4.72 6.95
CA MET A 103 1.99 -6.01 7.12
C MET A 103 0.55 -5.80 7.65
N PRO A 104 -0.34 -6.81 7.54
CA PRO A 104 -1.63 -6.76 8.22
C PRO A 104 -1.48 -6.57 9.73
N GLY A 105 -2.37 -5.77 10.33
CA GLY A 105 -2.39 -5.51 11.78
C GLY A 105 -2.18 -4.03 12.16
N CYS A 106 -2.10 -3.12 11.19
CA CYS A 106 -2.07 -1.69 11.48
C CYS A 106 -3.50 -1.18 11.78
N THR A 107 -3.73 -0.59 12.95
CA THR A 107 -5.06 -0.11 13.38
C THR A 107 -5.09 1.40 13.50
N VAL A 108 -6.14 2.03 12.96
CA VAL A 108 -6.30 3.49 12.98
C VAL A 108 -6.55 3.98 14.40
N ARG A 109 -5.83 5.04 14.81
CA ARG A 109 -5.98 5.65 16.14
C ARG A 109 -7.05 6.72 16.19
N THR A 110 -7.01 7.68 15.26
CA THR A 110 -8.00 8.78 15.20
C THR A 110 -8.60 8.97 13.81
N THR A 111 -7.76 8.93 12.78
CA THR A 111 -8.13 9.06 11.38
C THR A 111 -7.02 8.46 10.52
N LEU A 112 -7.37 7.97 9.35
CA LEU A 112 -6.43 7.77 8.25
C LEU A 112 -7.08 8.28 6.98
N GLU A 113 -6.57 9.39 6.47
CA GLU A 113 -7.06 10.06 5.27
C GLU A 113 -6.22 9.60 4.09
N LEU A 114 -6.90 9.11 3.05
CA LEU A 114 -6.28 8.48 1.91
C LEU A 114 -6.78 9.12 0.62
N VAL A 115 -5.85 9.37 -0.30
CA VAL A 115 -6.13 9.59 -1.71
C VAL A 115 -5.55 8.41 -2.47
N ILE A 116 -6.40 7.69 -3.20
CA ILE A 116 -6.01 6.51 -3.99
C ILE A 116 -6.20 6.85 -5.46
N GLY A 117 -5.14 6.69 -6.25
CA GLY A 117 -5.21 6.78 -7.71
C GLY A 117 -5.48 5.41 -8.32
N SER A 118 -6.31 5.37 -9.37
CA SER A 118 -6.57 4.19 -10.19
C SER A 118 -6.22 4.50 -11.64
N LEU A 119 -5.36 3.70 -12.24
CA LEU A 119 -4.99 3.76 -13.66
C LEU A 119 -6.08 3.02 -14.47
N GLU A 120 -6.88 3.75 -15.23
CA GLU A 120 -8.12 3.20 -15.82
C GLU A 120 -7.87 2.21 -16.97
N GLU A 121 -6.77 2.38 -17.68
CA GLU A 121 -6.41 1.59 -18.85
C GLU A 121 -5.41 0.47 -18.54
N LEU A 122 -5.01 0.30 -17.28
CA LEU A 122 -4.01 -0.69 -16.86
C LEU A 122 -4.53 -1.67 -15.80
N ALA A 123 -3.92 -2.85 -15.80
CA ALA A 123 -4.09 -3.89 -14.80
C ALA A 123 -2.73 -4.28 -14.24
N PHE A 124 -2.64 -4.27 -12.91
CA PHE A 124 -1.52 -4.82 -12.16
C PHE A 124 -1.79 -6.28 -11.82
N SER A 125 -0.73 -7.06 -11.79
CA SER A 125 -0.71 -8.37 -11.15
C SER A 125 0.65 -8.63 -10.53
N ARG A 126 0.78 -9.76 -9.83
CA ARG A 126 2.04 -10.26 -9.31
C ARG A 126 2.40 -11.54 -10.05
N GLN A 127 3.55 -11.55 -10.72
CA GLN A 127 4.01 -12.68 -11.54
C GLN A 127 5.39 -13.16 -11.07
N PRO A 128 5.67 -14.47 -11.14
CA PRO A 128 6.97 -15.00 -10.72
C PRO A 128 8.13 -14.35 -11.48
N CYS A 129 9.09 -13.79 -10.75
CA CYS A 129 10.30 -13.21 -11.31
C CYS A 129 11.51 -14.10 -10.99
N ALA A 130 12.10 -14.71 -12.02
CA ALA A 130 13.28 -15.56 -11.85
C ALA A 130 14.52 -14.81 -11.33
N LEU A 131 14.58 -13.48 -11.49
CA LEU A 131 15.71 -12.67 -11.06
C LEU A 131 15.67 -12.33 -9.58
N SER A 132 14.49 -12.01 -9.03
CA SER A 132 14.33 -11.67 -7.61
C SER A 132 13.97 -12.88 -6.75
N GLY A 133 13.37 -13.91 -7.34
CA GLY A 133 12.84 -15.07 -6.61
C GLY A 133 11.47 -14.81 -5.95
N TYR A 134 10.84 -13.67 -6.23
CA TYR A 134 9.53 -13.28 -5.70
C TYR A 134 8.52 -13.06 -6.82
N ASP A 135 7.23 -12.98 -6.45
CA ASP A 135 6.20 -12.49 -7.35
C ASP A 135 6.26 -10.96 -7.41
N GLU A 136 6.60 -10.43 -8.58
CA GLU A 136 6.84 -9.00 -8.80
C GLU A 136 5.70 -8.34 -9.60
N LEU A 137 5.63 -7.01 -9.54
CA LEU A 137 4.66 -6.24 -10.32
C LEU A 137 4.79 -6.53 -11.82
N HIS A 138 3.68 -6.99 -12.41
CA HIS A 138 3.47 -7.05 -13.85
C HIS A 138 2.37 -6.06 -14.24
N ILE A 139 2.60 -5.33 -15.35
CA ILE A 139 1.70 -4.30 -15.85
C ILE A 139 1.19 -4.74 -17.22
N SER A 140 -0.11 -4.61 -17.45
CA SER A 140 -0.77 -4.94 -18.71
C SER A 140 -1.92 -3.98 -18.99
N PRO A 141 -2.36 -3.80 -20.25
CA PRO A 141 -3.60 -3.08 -20.53
C PRO A 141 -4.82 -3.81 -19.95
N VAL A 142 -5.84 -3.07 -19.50
CA VAL A 142 -7.16 -3.68 -19.22
C VAL A 142 -7.73 -4.22 -20.54
N LYS A 143 -8.22 -5.46 -20.53
CA LYS A 143 -8.88 -6.07 -21.68
C LYS A 143 -10.27 -5.50 -21.92
#